data_AF-A0A4Y3WS13-F1
#
_entry.id   AF-A0A4Y3WS13-F1
#
_cell.length_a   1.000
_cell.length_b   1.000
_cell.length_c   1.000
_cell.angle_alpha   90.00
_cell.angle_beta   90.00
_cell.angle_gamma   90.00
#
_symmetry.space_group_name_H-M   'P 1'
#
loop_
_entity.id
_entity.type
_entity.pdbx_description
1 polymer ?
#
loop_
_entity_poly.entity_id
_entity_poly.type
_entity_poly.pdbx_seq_one_letter_code
_entity_poly.pdbx_strand_id
1 'polypeptide(L)'
;MTRRRARPVRVTPDVTWFPPSDGGVGALLRLADGVPEEAVRQIRDTGVGGLLPIGNVFVRDGAVWLRTPQPSGPTIDDLTTGTGLGTEDAVAVLGGIARVVRALHARGLHHGRIAGDTVLLDPSGAPLLVMVRPGPHDRARDERCLAALARTLAAAWCDADGAALLHRFAGRLVLDGLDEALPALPRAAPPGPARLAVVRRWSRRS
;
A
#
# COMPACT_ATOMS: atom_id res chain seq x y z
N MET A 1 -23.66 -17.16 -25.35
CA MET A 1 -23.32 -15.82 -24.84
C MET A 1 -21.93 -15.85 -24.21
N THR A 2 -20.92 -15.34 -24.90
CA THR A 2 -19.53 -15.23 -24.39
C THR A 2 -19.47 -14.04 -23.43
N ARG A 3 -19.34 -14.29 -22.12
CA ARG A 3 -19.10 -13.21 -21.14
C ARG A 3 -17.77 -12.53 -21.50
N ARG A 4 -17.83 -11.27 -21.92
CA ARG A 4 -16.65 -10.44 -22.20
C ARG A 4 -15.79 -10.40 -20.92
N ARG A 5 -14.54 -10.88 -21.00
CA ARG A 5 -13.61 -10.83 -19.86
C ARG A 5 -13.41 -9.36 -19.46
N ALA A 6 -13.52 -9.05 -18.17
CA ALA A 6 -13.23 -7.73 -17.66
C ALA A 6 -11.77 -7.37 -17.98
N ARG A 7 -11.53 -6.17 -18.51
CA ARG A 7 -10.17 -5.68 -18.77
C ARG A 7 -9.56 -5.25 -17.43
N PRO A 8 -8.31 -5.63 -17.12
CA PRO A 8 -7.66 -5.15 -15.91
C PRO A 8 -7.46 -3.64 -15.96
N VAL A 9 -7.60 -2.98 -14.79
CA VAL A 9 -7.35 -1.54 -14.61
C VAL A 9 -5.91 -1.26 -14.17
N ARG A 10 -5.27 -2.22 -13.49
CA ARG A 10 -3.86 -2.16 -13.09
C ARG A 10 -3.28 -3.57 -13.05
N VAL A 11 -2.04 -3.73 -13.52
CA VAL A 11 -1.28 -4.97 -13.42
C VAL A 11 0.03 -4.65 -12.73
N THR A 12 0.29 -5.32 -11.61
CA THR A 12 1.57 -5.29 -10.89
C THR A 12 2.14 -6.70 -10.88
N PRO A 13 3.42 -6.90 -10.51
CA PRO A 13 3.99 -8.24 -10.47
C PRO A 13 3.24 -9.21 -9.53
N ASP A 14 2.60 -8.71 -8.46
CA ASP A 14 1.96 -9.56 -7.46
C ASP A 14 0.42 -9.47 -7.44
N VAL A 15 -0.17 -8.44 -8.07
CA VAL A 15 -1.63 -8.24 -8.12
C VAL A 15 -2.09 -7.67 -9.44
N THR A 16 -3.18 -8.24 -9.97
CA THR A 16 -3.96 -7.65 -11.06
C THR A 16 -5.30 -7.13 -10.53
N TRP A 17 -5.58 -5.86 -10.81
CA TRP A 17 -6.80 -5.17 -10.43
C TRP A 17 -7.81 -5.20 -11.56
N PHE A 18 -9.07 -5.46 -11.22
CA PHE A 18 -10.21 -5.45 -12.10
C PHE A 18 -11.31 -4.56 -11.53
N PRO A 19 -12.13 -3.94 -12.40
CA PRO A 19 -13.33 -3.26 -11.94
C PRO A 19 -14.29 -4.29 -11.33
N PRO A 20 -15.21 -3.85 -10.44
CA PRO A 20 -16.22 -4.72 -9.87
C PRO A 20 -17.10 -5.30 -10.99
N SER A 21 -17.30 -6.62 -10.96
CA SER A 21 -18.01 -7.34 -12.03
C SER A 21 -19.52 -7.09 -12.07
N ASP A 22 -20.08 -6.60 -10.97
CA ASP A 22 -21.51 -6.36 -10.75
C ASP A 22 -21.90 -4.88 -10.89
N GLY A 23 -20.96 -4.01 -11.28
CA GLY A 23 -21.18 -2.55 -11.30
C GLY A 23 -21.31 -1.94 -9.90
N GLY A 24 -21.06 -2.71 -8.84
CA GLY A 24 -21.04 -2.22 -7.47
C GLY A 24 -19.82 -1.36 -7.15
N VAL A 25 -19.69 -0.93 -5.90
CA VAL A 25 -18.49 -0.22 -5.41
C VAL A 25 -17.41 -1.24 -5.04
N GLY A 26 -16.15 -0.92 -5.34
CA GLY A 26 -15.00 -1.71 -4.90
C GLY A 26 -14.02 -2.05 -6.02
N ALA A 27 -13.21 -3.10 -5.79
CA ALA A 27 -12.35 -3.68 -6.79
C ALA A 27 -12.23 -5.21 -6.59
N LEU A 28 -11.90 -5.89 -7.69
CA LEU A 28 -11.51 -7.29 -7.68
C LEU A 28 -10.00 -7.38 -7.89
N LEU A 29 -9.30 -8.07 -7.00
CA LEU A 29 -7.87 -8.28 -7.08
C LEU A 29 -7.61 -9.76 -7.34
N ARG A 30 -6.85 -10.09 -8.37
CA ARG A 30 -6.25 -11.42 -8.55
C ARG A 30 -4.83 -11.36 -8.00
N LEU A 31 -4.51 -12.18 -7.02
CA LEU A 31 -3.15 -12.32 -6.51
C LEU A 31 -2.30 -13.17 -7.48
N ALA A 32 -0.99 -13.02 -7.41
CA ALA A 32 -0.06 -13.88 -8.12
C ALA A 32 -0.25 -15.36 -7.75
N ASP A 33 0.16 -16.24 -8.65
CA ASP A 33 0.04 -17.68 -8.46
C ASP A 33 0.90 -18.14 -7.27
N GLY A 34 0.40 -19.14 -6.53
CA GLY A 34 1.09 -19.70 -5.37
C GLY A 34 0.89 -18.94 -4.06
N VAL A 35 0.11 -17.85 -4.03
CA VAL A 35 -0.28 -17.21 -2.77
C VAL A 35 -1.26 -18.13 -2.02
N PRO A 36 -0.98 -18.54 -0.78
CA PRO A 36 -1.86 -19.42 -0.02
C PRO A 36 -3.11 -18.67 0.45
N GLU A 37 -4.29 -19.20 0.13
CA GLU A 37 -5.60 -18.62 0.53
C GLU A 37 -5.70 -18.40 2.04
N GLU A 38 -5.27 -19.38 2.84
CA GLU A 38 -5.35 -19.34 4.29
C GLU A 38 -4.59 -18.16 4.88
N ALA A 39 -3.41 -17.84 4.34
CA ALA A 39 -2.63 -16.73 4.86
C ALA A 39 -3.29 -15.37 4.52
N VAL A 40 -4.02 -15.28 3.40
CA VAL A 40 -4.81 -14.08 3.07
C VAL A 40 -6.02 -13.95 3.99
N ARG A 41 -6.68 -15.06 4.32
CA ARG A 41 -7.77 -15.08 5.31
C ARG A 41 -7.28 -14.68 6.69
N GLN A 42 -6.14 -15.23 7.14
CA GLN A 42 -5.50 -14.84 8.40
C GLN A 42 -5.24 -13.34 8.46
N ILE A 43 -4.71 -12.75 7.38
CA ILE A 43 -4.49 -11.29 7.29
C ILE A 43 -5.81 -10.53 7.43
N ARG A 44 -6.85 -10.90 6.66
CA ARG A 44 -8.16 -10.26 6.72
C ARG A 44 -8.70 -10.26 8.15
N ASP A 45 -8.52 -11.36 8.86
CA ASP A 45 -9.08 -11.58 10.19
C ASP A 45 -8.27 -10.86 11.30
N THR A 46 -7.09 -10.30 10.99
CA THR A 46 -6.28 -9.55 11.97
C THR A 46 -6.86 -8.20 12.39
N GLY A 47 -7.71 -7.61 11.54
CA GLY A 47 -8.28 -6.27 11.75
C GLY A 47 -7.24 -5.14 11.82
N VAL A 48 -6.03 -5.33 11.29
CA VAL A 48 -5.00 -4.27 11.30
C VAL A 48 -5.46 -3.10 10.41
N GLY A 49 -5.72 -1.96 11.05
CA GLY A 49 -6.07 -0.72 10.34
C GLY A 49 -4.94 -0.26 9.43
N GLY A 50 -5.30 0.36 8.29
CA GLY A 50 -4.35 0.80 7.26
C GLY A 50 -3.95 -0.28 6.26
N LEU A 51 -4.44 -1.52 6.41
CA LEU A 51 -4.49 -2.48 5.30
C LEU A 51 -5.66 -2.16 4.38
N LEU A 52 -5.51 -2.47 3.08
CA LEU A 52 -6.64 -2.49 2.16
C LEU A 52 -7.70 -3.48 2.70
N PRO A 53 -8.94 -3.04 2.98
CA PRO A 53 -9.97 -3.93 3.50
C PRO A 53 -10.27 -5.06 2.51
N ILE A 54 -10.30 -6.29 3.01
CA ILE A 54 -10.64 -7.49 2.24
C ILE A 54 -12.05 -7.91 2.65
N GLY A 55 -13.02 -7.75 1.74
CA GLY A 55 -14.41 -8.15 1.98
C GLY A 55 -14.64 -9.65 1.77
N ASN A 56 -14.10 -10.22 0.69
CA ASN A 56 -14.18 -11.66 0.43
C ASN A 56 -12.88 -12.20 -0.17
N VAL A 57 -12.58 -13.47 0.14
CA VAL A 57 -11.46 -14.24 -0.41
C VAL A 57 -12.04 -15.49 -1.06
N PHE A 58 -11.68 -15.77 -2.30
CA PHE A 58 -12.13 -16.97 -3.00
C PHE A 58 -11.10 -17.44 -4.02
N VAL A 59 -11.10 -18.73 -4.32
CA VAL A 59 -10.24 -19.33 -5.35
C VAL A 59 -11.03 -19.49 -6.64
N ARG A 60 -10.40 -19.11 -7.75
CA ARG A 60 -10.94 -19.32 -9.10
C ARG A 60 -9.81 -19.56 -10.08
N ASP A 61 -9.92 -20.64 -10.84
CA ASP A 61 -8.94 -21.06 -11.83
C ASP A 61 -7.51 -21.20 -11.24
N GLY A 62 -7.43 -21.72 -10.01
CA GLY A 62 -6.17 -21.92 -9.28
C GLY A 62 -5.54 -20.65 -8.67
N ALA A 63 -6.11 -19.47 -8.92
CA ALA A 63 -5.64 -18.21 -8.35
C ALA A 63 -6.52 -17.76 -7.18
N VAL A 64 -5.90 -17.05 -6.21
CA VAL A 64 -6.61 -16.39 -5.11
C VAL A 64 -7.12 -15.03 -5.59
N TRP A 65 -8.41 -14.79 -5.35
CA TRP A 65 -9.10 -13.55 -5.67
C TRP A 65 -9.63 -12.88 -4.42
N LEU A 66 -9.54 -11.56 -4.40
CA LEU A 66 -10.04 -10.71 -3.33
C LEU A 66 -11.11 -9.77 -3.87
N ARG A 67 -12.19 -9.62 -3.12
CA ARG A 67 -13.13 -8.49 -3.29
C ARG A 67 -12.84 -7.49 -2.19
N THR A 68 -12.48 -6.27 -2.57
CA THR A 68 -12.36 -5.14 -1.63
C THR A 68 -13.56 -4.21 -1.76
N PRO A 69 -14.11 -3.67 -0.65
CA PRO A 69 -15.17 -2.68 -0.70
C PRO A 69 -14.68 -1.31 -1.19
N GLN A 70 -13.37 -1.08 -1.27
CA GLN A 70 -12.81 0.20 -1.70
C GLN A 70 -12.49 0.19 -3.19
N PRO A 71 -12.79 1.28 -3.92
CA PRO A 71 -12.37 1.41 -5.30
C PRO A 71 -10.84 1.49 -5.38
N SER A 72 -10.29 1.16 -6.55
CA SER A 72 -8.86 1.35 -6.81
C SER A 72 -8.50 2.84 -6.71
N GLY A 73 -7.82 3.24 -5.64
CA GLY A 73 -7.16 4.54 -5.55
C GLY A 73 -5.83 4.58 -6.32
N PRO A 74 -5.21 5.76 -6.49
CA PRO A 74 -3.89 5.87 -7.07
C PRO A 74 -2.86 5.17 -6.15
N THR A 75 -1.90 4.46 -6.74
CA THR A 75 -0.72 3.98 -6.01
C THR A 75 0.29 5.11 -5.82
N ILE A 76 1.29 4.91 -4.98
CA ILE A 76 2.39 5.87 -4.90
C ILE A 76 3.15 5.96 -6.24
N ASP A 77 3.29 4.84 -6.96
CA ASP A 77 3.94 4.82 -8.27
C ASP A 77 3.20 5.71 -9.28
N ASP A 78 1.85 5.69 -9.27
CA ASP A 78 1.02 6.57 -10.11
C ASP A 78 1.24 8.07 -9.79
N LEU A 79 1.79 8.38 -8.61
CA LEU A 79 1.91 9.71 -8.04
C LEU A 79 3.36 10.23 -7.98
N THR A 80 4.31 9.49 -8.56
CA THR A 80 5.74 9.86 -8.57
C THR A 80 6.04 11.10 -9.42
N THR A 81 5.15 11.54 -10.31
CA THR A 81 5.37 12.70 -11.18
C THR A 81 4.20 13.69 -11.20
N GLY A 82 4.49 14.99 -11.07
CA GLY A 82 3.56 16.07 -11.40
C GLY A 82 2.32 16.21 -10.50
N THR A 83 2.38 15.78 -9.25
CA THR A 83 1.21 15.75 -8.34
C THR A 83 1.08 16.94 -7.41
N GLY A 84 2.16 17.70 -7.18
CA GLY A 84 2.18 18.78 -6.18
C GLY A 84 2.16 18.28 -4.73
N LEU A 85 2.46 16.99 -4.50
CA LEU A 85 2.67 16.42 -3.17
C LEU A 85 4.03 16.88 -2.62
N GLY A 86 4.07 17.13 -1.31
CA GLY A 86 5.25 17.68 -0.64
C GLY A 86 5.84 16.77 0.45
N THR A 87 6.85 17.28 1.14
CA THR A 87 7.51 16.61 2.28
C THR A 87 6.52 16.13 3.35
N GLU A 88 5.52 16.94 3.71
CA GLU A 88 4.50 16.56 4.69
C GLU A 88 3.67 15.35 4.23
N ASP A 89 3.40 15.25 2.92
CA ASP A 89 2.70 14.12 2.34
C ASP A 89 3.53 12.85 2.38
N ALA A 90 4.82 12.96 2.06
CA ALA A 90 5.75 11.85 2.11
C ALA A 90 5.87 11.29 3.54
N VAL A 91 6.03 12.16 4.53
CA VAL A 91 6.10 11.78 5.95
C VAL A 91 4.80 11.14 6.41
N ALA A 92 3.64 11.68 6.03
CA ALA A 92 2.35 11.15 6.44
C ALA A 92 2.09 9.75 5.84
N VAL A 93 2.39 9.57 4.55
CA VAL A 93 2.27 8.27 3.86
C VAL A 93 3.21 7.26 4.49
N LEU A 94 4.50 7.57 4.59
CA LEU A 94 5.50 6.67 5.13
C LEU A 94 5.22 6.31 6.59
N GLY A 95 4.89 7.29 7.42
CA GLY A 95 4.55 7.08 8.82
C GLY A 95 3.27 6.25 9.00
N GLY A 96 2.28 6.42 8.11
CA GLY A 96 1.09 5.56 8.05
C GLY A 96 1.47 4.11 7.79
N ILE A 97 2.20 3.84 6.71
CA ILE A 97 2.62 2.50 6.32
C ILE A 97 3.54 1.86 7.36
N ALA A 98 4.49 2.61 7.92
CA ALA A 98 5.37 2.14 8.99
C ALA A 98 4.58 1.64 10.23
N ARG A 99 3.49 2.33 10.61
CA ARG A 99 2.62 1.89 11.71
C ARG A 99 1.85 0.61 11.37
N VAL A 100 1.39 0.45 10.13
CA VAL A 100 0.74 -0.77 9.65
C VAL A 100 1.70 -1.95 9.74
N VAL A 101 2.93 -1.78 9.24
CA VAL A 101 3.98 -2.81 9.28
C VAL A 101 4.32 -3.19 10.72
N ARG A 102 4.47 -2.22 11.61
CA ARG A 102 4.69 -2.50 13.04
C ARG A 102 3.53 -3.30 13.65
N ALA A 103 2.29 -2.97 13.31
CA ALA A 103 1.11 -3.67 13.80
C ALA A 103 0.99 -5.12 13.25
N LEU A 104 1.48 -5.37 12.04
CA LEU A 104 1.66 -6.71 11.49
C LEU A 104 2.75 -7.48 12.24
N HIS A 105 3.93 -6.88 12.44
CA HIS A 105 5.05 -7.50 13.15
C HIS A 105 4.68 -7.88 14.59
N ALA A 106 3.90 -7.03 15.28
CA ALA A 106 3.37 -7.32 16.61
C ALA A 106 2.43 -8.54 16.67
N ARG A 107 1.91 -9.00 15.52
CA ARG A 107 1.09 -10.20 15.36
C ARG A 107 1.87 -11.38 14.75
N GLY A 108 3.19 -11.25 14.60
CA GLY A 108 4.03 -12.26 13.93
C GLY A 108 3.76 -12.36 12.43
N LEU A 109 3.19 -11.33 11.82
CA LEU A 109 2.89 -11.27 10.39
C LEU A 109 3.85 -10.34 9.67
N HIS A 110 4.11 -10.63 8.41
CA HIS A 110 5.03 -9.87 7.55
C HIS A 110 4.37 -9.56 6.20
N HIS A 111 4.71 -8.42 5.61
CA HIS A 111 4.18 -8.02 4.30
C HIS A 111 4.94 -8.68 3.15
N GLY A 112 6.26 -8.80 3.27
CA GLY A 112 7.15 -9.45 2.30
C GLY A 112 7.57 -8.60 1.10
N ARG A 113 6.80 -7.56 0.77
CA ARG A 113 7.10 -6.64 -0.33
C ARG A 113 6.38 -5.30 -0.16
N ILE A 114 7.04 -4.31 0.40
CA ILE A 114 6.51 -2.95 0.48
C ILE A 114 7.15 -2.11 -0.64
N ALA A 115 6.33 -1.62 -1.55
CA ALA A 115 6.74 -0.82 -2.69
C ALA A 115 5.63 0.17 -3.09
N GLY A 116 5.95 1.13 -3.96
CA GLY A 116 5.01 2.19 -4.32
C GLY A 116 3.74 1.66 -5.00
N ASP A 117 3.82 0.57 -5.77
CA ASP A 117 2.70 -0.16 -6.36
C ASP A 117 1.80 -0.92 -5.37
N THR A 118 2.27 -1.15 -4.14
CA THR A 118 1.51 -1.80 -3.06
C THR A 118 0.92 -0.82 -2.05
N VAL A 119 1.20 0.48 -2.19
CA VAL A 119 0.67 1.52 -1.30
C VAL A 119 -0.29 2.40 -2.09
N LEU A 120 -1.53 2.48 -1.62
CA LEU A 120 -2.62 3.23 -2.24
C LEU A 120 -2.93 4.47 -1.39
N LEU A 121 -3.60 5.45 -1.99
CA LEU A 121 -4.37 6.45 -1.23
C LEU A 121 -5.87 6.15 -1.35
N ASP A 122 -6.54 6.06 -0.21
CA ASP A 122 -7.99 5.89 -0.16
C ASP A 122 -8.73 7.22 -0.49
N PRO A 123 -10.08 7.22 -0.59
CA PRO A 123 -10.85 8.43 -0.87
C PRO A 123 -10.64 9.58 0.13
N SER A 124 -10.22 9.28 1.37
CA SER A 124 -9.88 10.27 2.39
C SER A 124 -8.44 10.77 2.30
N GLY A 125 -7.61 10.18 1.42
CA GLY A 125 -6.18 10.46 1.30
C GLY A 125 -5.32 9.73 2.34
N ALA A 126 -5.89 8.77 3.07
CA ALA A 126 -5.14 7.93 3.98
C ALA A 126 -4.36 6.85 3.20
N PRO A 127 -3.11 6.55 3.58
CA PRO A 127 -2.34 5.50 2.94
C PRO A 127 -2.89 4.12 3.33
N LEU A 128 -3.07 3.25 2.34
CA LEU A 128 -3.45 1.85 2.54
C LEU A 128 -2.41 0.91 1.94
N LEU A 129 -2.11 -0.15 2.69
CA LEU A 129 -1.17 -1.18 2.28
C LEU A 129 -1.91 -2.39 1.70
N VAL A 130 -1.54 -2.78 0.49
CA VAL A 130 -2.13 -3.92 -0.23
C VAL A 130 -1.34 -5.17 0.09
N MET A 131 -1.96 -6.12 0.77
CA MET A 131 -1.31 -7.39 1.08
C MET A 131 -1.24 -8.27 -0.17
N VAL A 132 -0.03 -8.45 -0.69
CA VAL A 132 0.21 -9.14 -1.97
C VAL A 132 0.93 -10.49 -1.83
N ARG A 133 1.72 -10.68 -0.76
CA ARG A 133 2.54 -11.89 -0.54
C ARG A 133 2.64 -12.28 0.94
N PRO A 134 1.55 -12.75 1.57
CA PRO A 134 1.70 -13.42 2.85
C PRO A 134 2.64 -14.64 2.72
N GLY A 135 3.58 -14.78 3.64
CA GLY A 135 4.50 -15.92 3.63
C GLY A 135 5.56 -15.84 4.73
N PRO A 136 6.53 -16.79 4.76
CA PRO A 136 7.62 -16.84 5.72
C PRO A 136 8.69 -15.79 5.39
N HIS A 137 8.26 -14.53 5.31
CA HIS A 137 9.15 -13.39 5.22
C HIS A 137 9.61 -13.01 6.61
N ASP A 138 10.77 -12.40 6.70
CA ASP A 138 11.29 -11.88 7.97
C ASP A 138 11.02 -10.38 8.11
N ARG A 139 11.08 -9.93 9.35
CA ARG A 139 11.00 -8.53 9.75
C ARG A 139 11.99 -7.65 8.97
N ALA A 140 13.22 -8.12 8.79
CA ALA A 140 14.29 -7.38 8.13
C ALA A 140 13.97 -7.07 6.65
N ARG A 141 13.24 -7.95 5.96
CA ARG A 141 12.79 -7.71 4.59
C ARG A 141 11.79 -6.57 4.51
N ASP A 142 10.81 -6.53 5.40
CA ASP A 142 9.85 -5.42 5.46
C ASP A 142 10.56 -4.09 5.75
N GLU A 143 11.51 -4.09 6.68
CA GLU A 143 12.29 -2.89 7.04
C GLU A 143 13.13 -2.38 5.85
N ARG A 144 13.78 -3.28 5.09
CA ARG A 144 14.50 -2.91 3.86
C ARG A 144 13.57 -2.36 2.78
N CYS A 145 12.40 -2.98 2.58
CA CYS A 145 11.40 -2.50 1.63
C CYS A 145 10.85 -1.13 2.03
N LEU A 146 10.58 -0.91 3.31
CA LEU A 146 10.13 0.37 3.84
C LEU A 146 11.21 1.46 3.71
N ALA A 147 12.47 1.10 3.93
CA ALA A 147 13.61 1.99 3.69
C ALA A 147 13.78 2.34 2.20
N ALA A 148 13.47 1.42 1.28
CA ALA A 148 13.44 1.70 -0.15
C ALA A 148 12.29 2.65 -0.51
N LEU A 149 11.08 2.41 0.00
CA LEU A 149 9.94 3.30 -0.19
C LEU A 149 10.23 4.72 0.33
N ALA A 150 10.87 4.86 1.49
CA ALA A 150 11.28 6.15 2.04
C ALA A 150 12.17 6.93 1.07
N ARG A 151 13.12 6.26 0.41
CA ARG A 151 14.00 6.88 -0.61
C ARG A 151 13.22 7.28 -1.87
N THR A 152 12.28 6.45 -2.31
CA THR A 152 11.41 6.79 -3.45
C THR A 152 10.60 8.06 -3.15
N LEU A 153 9.99 8.15 -1.97
CA LEU A 153 9.24 9.33 -1.55
C LEU A 153 10.11 10.57 -1.38
N ALA A 154 11.32 10.41 -0.86
CA ALA A 154 12.32 11.48 -0.76
C ALA A 154 12.63 12.07 -2.14
N ALA A 155 12.89 11.22 -3.13
CA ALA A 155 13.21 11.65 -4.49
C ALA A 155 12.01 12.27 -5.22
N ALA A 156 10.80 11.78 -4.96
CA ALA A 156 9.61 12.19 -5.71
C ALA A 156 8.95 13.46 -5.18
N TRP A 157 8.86 13.63 -3.85
CA TRP A 157 7.95 14.62 -3.24
C TRP A 157 8.64 15.61 -2.30
N CYS A 158 9.90 15.37 -1.94
CA CYS A 158 10.57 16.17 -0.92
C CYS A 158 11.51 17.22 -1.53
N ASP A 159 11.64 18.32 -0.81
CA ASP A 159 12.80 19.22 -0.93
C ASP A 159 14.05 18.59 -0.28
N ALA A 160 15.17 19.34 -0.26
CA ALA A 160 16.44 18.84 0.27
C ALA A 160 16.35 18.42 1.75
N ASP A 161 15.69 19.23 2.59
CA ASP A 161 15.56 18.96 4.03
C ASP A 161 14.64 17.76 4.29
N GLY A 162 13.51 17.68 3.57
CA GLY A 162 12.61 16.53 3.61
C GLY A 162 13.28 15.24 3.14
N ALA A 163 14.05 15.31 2.06
CA ALA A 163 14.80 14.16 1.55
C ALA A 163 15.84 13.69 2.57
N ALA A 164 16.59 14.62 3.19
CA ALA A 164 17.54 14.30 4.24
C ALA A 164 16.86 13.63 5.46
N LEU A 165 15.68 14.10 5.87
CA LEU A 165 14.88 13.47 6.92
C LEU A 165 14.53 12.02 6.58
N LEU A 166 13.98 11.77 5.38
CA LEU A 166 13.57 10.43 4.98
C LEU A 166 14.75 9.49 4.75
N HIS A 167 15.89 9.99 4.29
CA HIS A 167 17.14 9.22 4.20
C HIS A 167 17.67 8.83 5.58
N ARG A 168 17.64 9.73 6.58
CA ARG A 168 18.00 9.38 7.96
C ARG A 168 17.08 8.30 8.53
N PHE A 169 15.77 8.44 8.33
CA PHE A 169 14.81 7.41 8.73
C PHE A 169 15.09 6.06 8.05
N ALA A 170 15.35 6.05 6.74
CA ALA A 170 15.70 4.84 6.00
C ALA A 170 17.01 4.19 6.51
N GLY A 171 18.00 5.00 6.91
CA GLY A 171 19.23 4.51 7.55
C GLY A 171 18.95 3.83 8.89
N ARG A 172 18.17 4.49 9.76
CA ARG A 172 17.79 3.93 11.08
C ARG A 172 16.96 2.66 10.96
N LEU A 173 16.07 2.56 9.98
CA LEU A 173 15.32 1.32 9.73
C LEU A 173 16.24 0.11 9.53
N VAL A 174 17.35 0.30 8.82
CA VAL A 174 18.30 -0.78 8.51
C VAL A 174 19.24 -1.08 9.67
N LEU A 175 19.60 -0.06 10.47
CA LEU A 175 20.55 -0.19 11.58
C LEU A 175 19.88 -0.59 12.90
N ASP A 176 18.77 0.08 13.24
CA ASP A 176 18.14 0.01 14.56
C ASP A 176 16.79 -0.74 14.52
N GLY A 177 16.22 -0.92 13.32
CA GLY A 177 14.89 -1.52 13.12
C GLY A 177 13.72 -0.54 13.24
N LEU A 178 12.51 -1.05 12.97
CA LEU A 178 11.30 -0.23 12.85
C LEU A 178 10.88 0.50 14.14
N ASP A 179 10.99 -0.15 15.29
CA ASP A 179 10.50 0.41 16.55
C ASP A 179 11.31 1.63 16.99
N GLU A 180 12.61 1.63 16.74
CA GLU A 180 13.52 2.74 17.05
C GLU A 180 13.49 3.85 15.99
N ALA A 181 13.28 3.51 14.72
CA ALA A 181 13.24 4.48 13.63
C ALA A 181 11.94 5.30 13.62
N LEU A 182 10.79 4.69 13.93
CA LEU A 182 9.47 5.30 13.78
C LEU A 182 9.27 6.60 14.62
N PRO A 183 9.73 6.71 15.87
CA PRO A 183 9.65 7.95 16.64
C PRO A 183 10.38 9.15 16.02
N ALA A 184 11.33 8.91 15.10
CA ALA A 184 12.07 9.98 14.43
C ALA A 184 11.26 10.68 13.32
N LEU A 185 10.16 10.07 12.86
CA LEU A 185 9.26 10.74 11.92
C LEU A 185 8.34 11.72 12.67
N PRO A 186 8.14 12.94 12.13
CA PRO A 186 7.12 13.84 12.64
C PRO A 186 5.74 13.15 12.70
N ARG A 187 4.90 13.57 13.65
CA ARG A 187 3.50 13.14 13.65
C ARG A 187 2.86 13.50 12.32
N ALA A 188 2.19 12.53 11.72
CA ALA A 188 1.53 12.73 10.44
C ALA A 188 0.42 13.78 10.59
N ALA A 189 0.49 14.84 9.80
CA ALA A 189 -0.62 15.76 9.62
C ALA A 189 -1.78 15.05 8.91
N PRO A 190 -3.04 15.50 9.11
CA PRO A 190 -4.15 15.05 8.28
C PRO A 190 -3.88 15.31 6.79
N PRO A 191 -4.51 14.56 5.88
CA PRO A 191 -4.34 14.77 4.43
C PRO A 191 -4.59 16.22 4.01
N GLY A 192 -3.57 16.85 3.42
CA GLY A 192 -3.67 18.23 2.93
C GLY A 192 -4.51 18.36 1.64
N PRO A 193 -4.84 19.60 1.23
CA PRO A 193 -5.65 19.86 0.03
C PRO A 193 -5.08 19.24 -1.24
N ALA A 194 -3.75 19.26 -1.43
CA ALA A 194 -3.08 18.70 -2.59
C ALA A 194 -3.32 17.18 -2.72
N ARG A 195 -3.14 16.44 -1.62
CA ARG A 195 -3.40 15.00 -1.56
C ARG A 195 -4.86 14.65 -1.87
N LEU A 196 -5.80 15.40 -1.28
CA LEU A 196 -7.23 15.20 -1.56
C LEU A 196 -7.60 15.56 -3.00
N ALA A 197 -6.93 16.54 -3.62
CA ALA A 197 -7.16 16.90 -5.01
C ALA A 197 -6.68 15.80 -5.96
N VAL A 198 -5.53 15.19 -5.68
CA VAL A 198 -4.98 14.05 -6.44
C VAL A 198 -5.93 12.86 -6.41
N VAL A 199 -6.40 12.45 -5.21
CA VAL A 199 -7.35 11.35 -5.05
C VAL A 199 -8.64 11.62 -5.80
N ARG A 200 -9.21 12.83 -5.67
CA ARG A 200 -10.43 13.22 -6.39
C ARG A 200 -10.27 13.22 -7.90
N ARG A 201 -9.09 13.63 -8.41
CA ARG A 201 -8.79 13.61 -9.85
C ARG A 201 -8.72 12.16 -10.36
N TRP A 202 -8.16 11.25 -9.57
CA TRP A 202 -8.10 9.83 -9.91
C TRP A 202 -9.49 9.22 -10.05
N SER A 203 -10.37 9.43 -9.06
CA SER A 203 -11.74 8.88 -9.06
C SER A 203 -12.61 9.35 -10.23
N ARG A 204 -12.25 10.44 -10.93
CA ARG A 204 -12.97 10.90 -12.13
C ARG A 204 -12.47 10.24 -13.42
N ARG A 205 -11.32 9.56 -13.39
CA ARG A 205 -10.70 8.90 -14.55
C ARG A 205 -10.95 7.39 -14.59
N SER A 206 -11.14 6.78 -13.44
CA SER A 206 -11.42 5.35 -13.23
C SER A 206 -12.92 5.05 -13.33
#